data_AF-A0A259DDK9-F1
#
_entry.id   AF-A0A259DDK9-F1
#
_cell.length_a   1.000
_cell.length_b   1.000
_cell.length_c   1.000
_cell.angle_alpha   90.00
_cell.angle_beta   90.00
_cell.angle_gamma   90.00
#
_symmetry.space_group_name_H-M   'P 1'
#
loop_
_entity.id
_entity.type
_entity.pdbx_description
1 polymer ?
#
loop_
_entity_poly.entity_id
_entity_poly.type
_entity_poly.pdbx_seq_one_letter_code
_entity_poly.pdbx_strand_id
1 'polypeptide(L)'
;MHAAARRPMPVEQLFDIALRNGAPSLISEPPALPLAPLPITDQADIDISDPAYDFVRSIDVYQLSYFQNRGHDDNCNRTAYLQRGAYGTQGEFSWSPAPVSSMPHASDFAPPEGCDYYFFRSVFVDWQDYQGTYGFEEVRY
;
A
#
# COMPACT_ATOMS: atom_id res chain seq x y z
N MET A 1 37.48 15.12 -6.99
CA MET A 1 36.18 14.95 -6.29
C MET A 1 35.46 13.81 -7.01
N HIS A 2 35.41 12.62 -6.41
CA HIS A 2 34.75 11.46 -7.03
C HIS A 2 33.29 11.44 -6.59
N ALA A 3 32.37 11.61 -7.54
CA ALA A 3 30.94 11.45 -7.30
C ALA A 3 30.64 9.95 -7.12
N ALA A 4 30.13 9.58 -5.94
CA ALA A 4 29.62 8.24 -5.70
C ALA A 4 28.29 8.07 -6.44
N ALA A 5 28.22 7.09 -7.33
CA ALA A 5 26.97 6.73 -7.99
C ALA A 5 25.96 6.24 -6.95
N ARG A 6 24.80 6.88 -6.92
CA ARG A 6 23.67 6.49 -6.06
C ARG A 6 23.21 5.09 -6.46
N ARG A 7 23.09 4.18 -5.48
CA ARG A 7 22.47 2.88 -5.72
C ARG A 7 20.97 3.07 -5.92
N PRO A 8 20.38 2.51 -6.99
CA PRO A 8 18.96 2.64 -7.23
C PRO A 8 18.16 1.93 -6.14
N MET A 9 17.05 2.53 -5.75
CA MET A 9 16.12 1.93 -4.80
C MET A 9 15.42 0.72 -5.47
N PRO A 10 14.98 -0.30 -4.72
CA PRO A 10 14.35 -1.50 -5.30
C PRO A 10 13.19 -1.18 -6.26
N VAL A 11 12.44 -0.11 -6.01
CA VAL A 11 11.35 0.35 -6.88
C VAL A 11 11.83 0.86 -8.25
N GLU A 12 13.01 1.49 -8.33
CA GLU A 12 13.57 1.98 -9.59
C GLU A 12 13.96 0.81 -10.51
N GLN A 13 14.33 -0.35 -9.92
CA GLN A 13 14.63 -1.56 -10.68
C GLN A 13 13.37 -2.21 -11.27
N LEU A 14 12.20 -2.07 -10.64
CA LEU A 14 10.94 -2.58 -11.17
C LEU A 14 10.51 -1.87 -12.46
N PHE A 15 10.76 -0.56 -12.57
CA PHE A 15 10.43 0.21 -13.77
C PHE A 15 11.33 -0.12 -14.97
N ASP A 16 12.63 -0.37 -14.76
CA ASP A 16 13.58 -0.65 -15.84
C ASP A 16 13.32 -1.99 -16.57
N ILE A 17 12.73 -2.98 -15.88
CA ILE A 17 12.40 -4.28 -16.46
C ILE A 17 11.27 -4.15 -17.50
N ALA A 18 10.33 -3.22 -17.29
CA ALA A 18 9.19 -3.03 -18.18
C ALA A 18 9.54 -2.28 -19.47
N LEU A 19 10.58 -1.43 -19.48
CA LEU A 19 10.92 -0.58 -20.63
C LEU A 19 11.95 -1.18 -21.60
N ARG A 20 12.71 -2.21 -21.20
CA ARG A 20 13.79 -2.77 -22.05
C ARG A 20 13.32 -3.70 -23.15
N ASN A 21 12.08 -4.18 -23.12
CA ASN A 21 11.57 -5.17 -24.07
C ASN A 21 10.47 -4.58 -24.98
N GLY A 22 10.87 -3.94 -26.09
CA GLY A 22 10.07 -3.98 -27.34
C GLY A 22 9.82 -2.68 -28.11
N ALA A 23 10.66 -2.46 -29.15
CA ALA A 23 10.36 -1.94 -30.49
C ALA A 23 9.72 -0.53 -30.72
N PRO A 24 10.06 0.16 -31.84
CA PRO A 24 9.63 1.52 -32.12
C PRO A 24 8.12 1.62 -32.39
N SER A 25 7.48 2.55 -31.70
CA SER A 25 6.06 2.85 -31.79
C SER A 25 5.69 3.39 -33.18
N LEU A 26 5.06 2.57 -34.01
CA LEU A 26 4.18 3.08 -35.06
C LEU A 26 2.91 3.55 -34.35
N ILE A 27 2.74 4.87 -34.24
CA ILE A 27 1.55 5.49 -33.65
C ILE A 27 0.41 5.25 -34.64
N SER A 28 -0.32 4.15 -34.45
CA SER A 28 -1.68 4.02 -34.98
C SER A 28 -2.61 4.63 -33.96
N GLU A 29 -3.46 5.55 -34.40
CA GLU A 29 -4.49 6.18 -33.57
C GLU A 29 -5.32 5.10 -32.86
N PRO A 30 -5.43 5.12 -31.52
CA PRO A 30 -6.17 4.10 -30.81
C PRO A 30 -7.65 4.24 -31.19
N PRO A 31 -8.34 3.13 -31.55
CA PRO A 31 -9.78 3.19 -31.78
C PRO A 31 -10.46 3.69 -30.51
N ALA A 32 -11.47 4.55 -30.67
CA ALA A 32 -12.28 5.04 -29.56
C ALA A 32 -12.98 3.86 -28.87
N LEU A 33 -12.37 3.35 -27.80
CA LEU A 33 -12.96 2.31 -26.97
C LEU A 33 -14.11 2.94 -26.15
N PRO A 34 -15.32 2.36 -26.16
CA PRO A 34 -16.35 2.80 -25.24
C PRO A 34 -15.85 2.64 -23.79
N LEU A 35 -16.01 3.68 -22.97
CA LEU A 35 -15.70 3.72 -21.52
C LEU A 35 -16.66 2.83 -20.69
N ALA A 36 -16.99 1.65 -21.19
CA ALA A 36 -17.67 0.64 -20.41
C ALA A 36 -16.66 0.00 -19.45
N PRO A 37 -16.98 -0.19 -18.16
CA PRO A 37 -16.17 -1.02 -17.28
C PRO A 37 -16.01 -2.40 -17.93
N LEU A 38 -14.77 -2.78 -18.28
CA LEU A 38 -14.50 -4.14 -18.68
C LEU A 38 -14.74 -5.03 -17.45
N PRO A 39 -15.57 -6.07 -17.53
CA PRO A 39 -15.64 -7.05 -16.46
C PRO A 39 -14.23 -7.65 -16.31
N ILE A 40 -13.62 -7.48 -15.14
CA ILE A 40 -12.43 -8.24 -14.74
C ILE A 40 -12.91 -9.68 -14.58
N THR A 41 -12.95 -10.42 -15.70
CA THR A 41 -13.34 -11.84 -15.70
C THR A 41 -12.13 -12.76 -15.69
N ASP A 42 -10.94 -12.18 -15.86
CA ASP A 42 -9.66 -12.89 -15.98
C ASP A 42 -8.86 -12.60 -14.72
N GLN A 43 -9.25 -13.24 -13.62
CA GLN A 43 -8.31 -13.45 -12.53
C GLN A 43 -7.14 -14.21 -13.13
N ALA A 44 -5.90 -13.74 -12.91
CA ALA A 44 -4.73 -14.36 -13.50
C ALA A 44 -4.78 -15.89 -13.26
N ASP A 45 -4.72 -16.69 -14.32
CA ASP A 45 -4.69 -18.16 -14.28
C ASP A 45 -3.32 -18.67 -13.79
N ILE A 46 -2.89 -18.15 -12.64
CA ILE A 46 -1.68 -18.52 -11.96
C ILE A 46 -2.07 -18.97 -10.56
N ASP A 47 -1.87 -20.25 -10.30
CA ASP A 47 -2.08 -20.81 -8.96
C ASP A 47 -0.94 -20.34 -8.06
N ILE A 48 -1.26 -19.39 -7.19
CA ILE A 48 -0.32 -18.89 -6.19
C ILE A 48 -0.51 -19.57 -4.84
N SER A 49 -1.33 -20.61 -4.70
CA SER A 49 -1.51 -21.29 -3.41
C SER A 49 -0.25 -21.97 -2.86
N ASP A 50 0.73 -22.22 -3.72
CA ASP A 50 2.02 -22.78 -3.32
C ASP A 50 2.71 -21.86 -2.29
N PRO A 51 3.33 -22.42 -1.22
CA PRO A 51 4.09 -21.64 -0.23
C PRO A 51 5.19 -20.75 -0.81
N ALA A 52 5.69 -21.03 -2.02
CA ALA A 52 6.62 -20.16 -2.73
C ALA A 52 6.10 -18.72 -2.93
N TYR A 53 4.78 -18.51 -2.84
CA TYR A 53 4.12 -17.20 -2.94
C TYR A 53 3.65 -16.64 -1.60
N ASP A 54 4.10 -17.20 -0.46
CA ASP A 54 3.75 -16.67 0.86
C ASP A 54 4.13 -15.20 1.04
N PHE A 55 5.15 -14.72 0.32
CA PHE A 55 5.52 -13.31 0.29
C PHE A 55 4.37 -12.40 -0.22
N VAL A 56 3.56 -12.87 -1.19
CA VAL A 56 2.37 -12.13 -1.67
C VAL A 56 1.31 -12.03 -0.57
N ARG A 57 1.09 -13.13 0.16
CA ARG A 57 0.15 -13.21 1.29
C ARG A 57 0.63 -12.51 2.54
N SER A 58 1.92 -12.23 2.63
CA SER A 58 2.51 -11.44 3.71
C SER A 58 2.26 -9.95 3.56
N ILE A 59 1.78 -9.49 2.39
CA ILE A 59 1.47 -8.09 2.16
C ILE A 59 0.20 -7.74 2.95
N ASP A 60 0.36 -6.88 3.95
CA ASP A 60 -0.74 -6.28 4.68
C ASP A 60 -0.83 -4.79 4.35
N VAL A 61 -2.06 -4.33 4.11
CA VAL A 61 -2.37 -2.94 3.80
C VAL A 61 -3.20 -2.36 4.93
N TYR A 62 -2.78 -1.22 5.46
CA TYR A 62 -3.43 -0.54 6.57
C TYR A 62 -3.89 0.83 6.11
N GLN A 63 -5.20 1.10 6.19
CA GLN A 63 -5.73 2.42 5.94
C GLN A 63 -6.19 3.04 7.27
N LEU A 64 -5.46 4.06 7.72
CA LEU A 64 -5.72 4.76 8.97
C LEU A 64 -6.33 6.13 8.70
N SER A 65 -7.39 6.46 9.43
CA SER A 65 -7.91 7.81 9.57
C SER A 65 -8.02 8.13 11.05
N TYR A 66 -7.25 9.12 11.51
CA TYR A 66 -7.25 9.60 12.88
C TYR A 66 -7.60 11.08 12.93
N PHE A 67 -8.37 11.44 13.94
CA PHE A 67 -8.79 12.80 14.22
C PHE A 67 -8.81 13.04 15.72
N GLN A 68 -8.34 14.21 16.14
CA GLN A 68 -8.58 14.72 17.48
C GLN A 68 -8.89 16.22 17.46
N ASN A 69 -9.76 16.63 18.37
CA ASN A 69 -10.02 18.03 18.68
C ASN A 69 -10.57 18.21 20.09
N ARG A 70 -10.46 19.45 20.59
CA ARG A 70 -11.12 19.85 21.84
C ARG A 70 -12.62 20.02 21.60
N GLY A 71 -13.42 19.35 22.44
CA GLY A 71 -14.87 19.52 22.52
C GLY A 71 -15.26 20.81 23.24
N HIS A 72 -16.55 21.12 23.23
CA HIS A 72 -17.10 22.31 23.90
C HIS A 72 -17.01 22.22 25.43
N ASP A 73 -16.92 21.02 25.98
CA ASP A 73 -16.83 20.69 27.40
C ASP A 73 -15.38 20.53 27.89
N ASP A 74 -14.39 21.04 27.13
CA ASP A 74 -12.95 20.80 27.33
C ASP A 74 -12.53 19.32 27.29
N ASN A 75 -13.42 18.40 26.90
CA ASN A 75 -13.06 17.00 26.65
C ASN A 75 -12.22 16.89 25.37
N CYS A 76 -11.34 15.89 25.34
CA CYS A 76 -10.63 15.55 24.13
C CYS A 76 -11.37 14.50 23.32
N ASN A 77 -11.96 14.92 22.21
CA ASN A 77 -12.57 14.01 21.27
C ASN A 77 -11.48 13.39 20.42
N ARG A 78 -11.40 12.06 20.42
CA ARG A 78 -10.48 11.28 19.58
C ARG A 78 -11.28 10.26 18.79
N THR A 79 -11.04 10.20 17.50
CA THR A 79 -11.68 9.23 16.61
C THR A 79 -10.62 8.62 15.73
N ALA A 80 -10.65 7.30 15.64
CA ALA A 80 -9.73 6.56 14.81
C ALA A 80 -10.46 5.43 14.10
N TYR A 81 -10.18 5.28 12.82
CA TYR A 81 -10.70 4.22 11.98
C TYR A 81 -9.53 3.57 11.27
N LEU A 82 -9.35 2.27 11.48
CA LEU A 82 -8.32 1.48 10.82
C LEU A 82 -8.99 0.33 10.08
N GLN A 83 -8.63 0.17 8.81
CA GLN A 83 -8.92 -1.04 8.03
C GLN A 83 -7.61 -1.75 7.75
N ARG A 84 -7.58 -3.06 7.98
CA ARG A 84 -6.52 -3.96 7.53
C ARG A 84 -7.02 -4.73 6.32
N GLY A 85 -6.28 -4.62 5.23
CA GLY A 85 -6.45 -5.33 3.99
C GLY A 85 -5.41 -6.43 3.91
N ALA A 86 -5.82 -7.63 3.54
CA ALA A 86 -4.92 -8.78 3.42
C ALA A 86 -5.28 -9.60 2.18
N TYR A 87 -4.27 -10.30 1.66
CA TYR A 87 -4.41 -11.23 0.55
C TYR A 87 -4.61 -12.65 1.08
N GLY A 88 -5.60 -13.36 0.52
CA GLY A 88 -5.83 -14.76 0.83
C GLY A 88 -5.08 -15.71 -0.10
N THR A 89 -5.45 -17.00 -0.08
CA THR A 89 -4.64 -18.08 -0.66
C THR A 89 -4.40 -17.90 -2.16
N GLN A 90 -5.39 -17.38 -2.89
CA GLN A 90 -5.36 -17.19 -4.33
C GLN A 90 -5.19 -15.71 -4.72
N GLY A 91 -4.74 -14.87 -3.78
CA GLY A 91 -4.53 -13.45 -4.02
C GLY A 91 -5.81 -12.62 -4.00
N GLU A 92 -6.91 -13.18 -3.53
CA GLU A 92 -8.12 -12.42 -3.22
C GLU A 92 -7.81 -11.39 -2.13
N PHE A 93 -8.21 -10.14 -2.34
CA PHE A 93 -7.98 -9.07 -1.38
C PHE A 93 -9.26 -8.72 -0.64
N SER A 94 -9.17 -8.57 0.68
CA SER A 94 -10.32 -8.20 1.50
C SER A 94 -9.95 -7.23 2.61
N TRP A 95 -10.85 -6.29 2.90
CA TRP A 95 -10.74 -5.36 4.01
C TRP A 95 -11.45 -5.89 5.25
N SER A 96 -10.86 -5.65 6.40
CA SER A 96 -11.43 -5.93 7.71
C SER A 96 -11.18 -4.76 8.66
N PRO A 97 -12.16 -4.35 9.50
CA PRO A 97 -11.91 -3.39 10.56
C PRO A 97 -10.86 -3.95 11.54
N ALA A 98 -9.94 -3.10 11.98
CA ALA A 98 -8.89 -3.48 12.91
C ALA A 98 -8.75 -2.44 14.05
N PRO A 99 -8.31 -2.83 15.25
CA PRO A 99 -8.01 -1.86 16.30
C PRO A 99 -6.73 -1.09 15.94
N VAL A 100 -6.66 0.21 16.25
CA VAL A 100 -5.47 1.04 15.98
C VAL A 100 -4.19 0.48 16.61
N SER A 101 -4.32 -0.26 17.71
CA SER A 101 -3.19 -0.96 18.35
C SER A 101 -2.57 -2.08 17.49
N SER A 102 -3.21 -2.45 16.38
CA SER A 102 -2.66 -3.39 15.38
C SER A 102 -1.86 -2.71 14.28
N MET A 103 -1.77 -1.37 14.28
CA MET A 103 -0.92 -0.64 13.35
C MET A 103 0.53 -1.09 13.53
N PRO A 104 1.25 -1.44 12.46
CA PRO A 104 2.64 -1.85 12.57
C PRO A 104 3.50 -0.74 13.17
N HIS A 105 4.42 -1.13 14.07
CA HIS A 105 5.33 -0.17 14.72
C HIS A 105 6.14 0.65 13.71
N ALA A 106 6.47 0.07 12.55
CA ALA A 106 7.21 0.75 11.48
C ALA A 106 6.45 1.96 10.87
N SER A 107 5.14 2.10 11.11
CA SER A 107 4.39 3.31 10.71
C SER A 107 4.79 4.55 11.51
N ASP A 108 5.38 4.38 12.69
CA ASP A 108 5.65 5.46 13.64
C ASP A 108 4.42 6.35 13.92
N PHE A 109 3.21 5.78 13.81
CA PHE A 109 1.97 6.50 14.06
C PHE A 109 1.87 6.88 15.54
N ALA A 110 2.12 8.16 15.83
CA ALA A 110 2.10 8.73 17.16
C ALA A 110 1.32 10.05 17.14
N PRO A 111 0.02 10.06 17.50
CA PRO A 111 -0.73 11.30 17.63
C PRO A 111 -0.12 12.16 18.76
N PRO A 112 -0.12 13.50 18.61
CA PRO A 112 0.51 14.39 19.58
C PRO A 112 -0.16 14.31 20.94
N GLU A 113 0.63 14.54 22.01
CA GLU A 113 0.08 14.71 23.34
C GLU A 113 -0.86 15.92 23.42
N GLY A 114 -1.79 15.90 24.37
CA GLY A 114 -2.80 16.94 24.52
C GLY A 114 -4.03 16.73 23.62
N CYS A 115 -4.63 17.84 23.19
CA CYS A 115 -5.86 17.83 22.40
C CYS A 115 -5.98 18.97 21.39
N ASP A 116 -4.84 19.43 20.89
CA ASP A 116 -4.85 20.36 19.78
C ASP A 116 -5.41 19.65 18.54
N TYR A 117 -6.00 20.44 17.63
CA TYR A 117 -6.55 19.91 16.40
C TYR A 117 -5.47 19.13 15.65
N TYR A 118 -5.74 17.86 15.39
CA TYR A 118 -4.83 17.00 14.64
C TYR A 118 -5.64 16.02 13.80
N PHE A 119 -5.23 15.90 12.54
CA PHE A 119 -5.82 15.02 11.58
C PHE A 119 -4.70 14.29 10.86
N PHE A 120 -4.86 12.99 10.71
CA PHE A 120 -3.86 12.12 10.12
C PHE A 120 -4.55 11.06 9.28
N ARG A 121 -4.14 10.94 8.04
CA ARG A 121 -4.55 9.84 7.16
C ARG A 121 -3.33 9.25 6.50
N SER A 122 -3.27 7.93 6.49
CA SER A 122 -2.26 7.21 5.74
C SER A 122 -2.76 5.90 5.19
N VAL A 123 -2.07 5.46 4.15
CA VAL A 123 -2.02 4.07 3.73
C VAL A 123 -0.62 3.57 4.06
N PHE A 124 -0.53 2.59 4.94
CA PHE A 124 0.69 1.91 5.32
C PHE A 124 0.66 0.49 4.73
N VAL A 125 1.73 0.06 4.09
CA VAL A 125 1.85 -1.29 3.53
C VAL A 125 3.11 -1.91 4.10
N ASP A 126 3.02 -3.13 4.63
CA ASP A 126 4.20 -3.92 4.95
C ASP A 126 4.13 -5.32 4.35
N TRP A 127 5.30 -5.94 4.24
CA TRP A 127 5.47 -7.25 3.62
C TRP A 127 6.74 -7.93 4.12
N GLN A 128 6.83 -9.25 3.89
CA GLN A 128 8.07 -10.01 3.87
C GLN A 128 8.36 -10.41 2.42
N ASP A 129 9.57 -10.12 1.92
CA ASP A 129 9.96 -10.54 0.57
C ASP A 129 10.21 -12.06 0.47
N TYR A 130 10.53 -12.55 -0.73
CA TYR A 130 10.79 -13.98 -0.95
C TYR A 130 12.01 -14.54 -0.18
N GLN A 131 12.88 -13.66 0.35
CA GLN A 131 14.02 -14.03 1.20
C GLN A 131 13.69 -13.90 2.69
N GLY A 132 12.46 -13.49 3.05
CA GLY A 132 12.03 -13.24 4.42
C GLY A 132 12.45 -11.87 4.97
N THR A 133 12.86 -10.93 4.10
CA THR A 133 13.23 -9.58 4.51
C THR A 133 11.97 -8.74 4.70
N TYR A 134 11.82 -8.12 5.87
CA TYR A 134 10.73 -7.18 6.13
C TYR A 134 10.94 -5.88 5.35
N GLY A 135 9.87 -5.40 4.71
CA GLY A 135 9.82 -4.10 4.04
C GLY A 135 8.49 -3.41 4.33
N PHE A 136 8.46 -2.10 4.19
CA PHE A 136 7.25 -1.30 4.36
C PHE A 136 7.32 0.00 3.56
N GLU A 137 6.15 0.58 3.29
CA GLU A 137 5.99 1.92 2.73
C GLU A 137 4.79 2.61 3.39
N GLU A 138 4.85 3.93 3.54
CA GLU A 138 3.73 4.73 4.05
C GLU A 138 3.47 5.96 3.18
N VAL A 139 2.22 6.14 2.76
CA VAL A 139 1.75 7.35 2.07
C VAL A 139 0.79 8.10 2.96
N ARG A 140 1.11 9.37 3.26
CA ARG A 140 0.27 10.30 4.03
C ARG A 140 -0.40 11.29 3.09
N TYR A 141 -1.67 11.64 3.34
CA TYR A 141 -2.47 12.49 2.44
C TYR A 141 -3.56 13.30 3.15
#